data_AF-A0A504LGK1-F1
#
_entry.id   AF-A0A504LGK1-F1
#
_cell.length_a   1.000
_cell.length_b   1.000
_cell.length_c   1.000
_cell.angle_alpha   90.00
_cell.angle_beta   90.00
_cell.angle_gamma   90.00
#
_symmetry.space_group_name_H-M   'P 1'
#
loop_
_entity.id
_entity.type
_entity.pdbx_description
1 polymer ?
#
loop_
_entity_poly.entity_id
_entity_poly.type
_entity_poly.pdbx_seq_one_letter_code
_entity_poly.pdbx_strand_id
1 'polypeptide(L)'
;MMNPSLLCALMLSITAMPAGAASLVKTYSYFSVGGRTLDDIQNQLSKNGPEVKSTGSRHPGATQMAFTTRISYAQSAGSCRVADAAVTVKVKVILPEWRRPRKADPGVRLFWDTLSADIKRHEERHVEIAKNHARLLEDALKAIPPQKTCEQAKLNAAAVQAAELAMHDQDQVRFDRVESVNFESRILRLMRYRMERVEAGQLPPP
;
A
#
# COMPACT_ATOMS: atom_id res chain seq x y z
N MET A 1 -66.48 7.59 26.05
CA MET A 1 -66.05 8.70 25.18
C MET A 1 -64.64 8.41 24.67
N MET A 2 -64.51 8.24 23.34
CA MET A 2 -63.35 8.41 22.42
C MET A 2 -61.97 7.72 22.62
N ASN A 3 -61.64 6.91 21.58
CA ASN A 3 -60.35 6.36 21.04
C ASN A 3 -59.30 7.45 20.64
N PRO A 4 -58.12 7.16 20.02
CA PRO A 4 -57.31 5.93 19.77
C PRO A 4 -55.81 6.12 20.18
N SER A 5 -54.89 5.15 20.15
CA SER A 5 -54.04 4.86 18.97
C SER A 5 -52.94 3.86 19.34
N LEU A 6 -52.90 2.72 18.65
CA LEU A 6 -51.74 1.83 18.58
C LEU A 6 -50.65 2.50 17.73
N LEU A 7 -49.46 2.68 18.30
CA LEU A 7 -48.25 3.04 17.56
C LEU A 7 -47.36 1.79 17.44
N CYS A 8 -47.43 1.14 16.27
CA CYS A 8 -46.43 0.17 15.83
C CYS A 8 -45.11 0.89 15.54
N ALA A 9 -44.13 0.74 16.42
CA ALA A 9 -42.75 1.14 16.14
C ALA A 9 -42.08 0.04 15.30
N LEU A 10 -42.08 0.22 13.97
CA LEU A 10 -41.33 -0.61 13.04
C LEU A 10 -39.84 -0.24 13.13
N MET A 11 -39.06 -0.99 13.92
CA MET A 11 -37.60 -0.86 13.92
C MET A 11 -37.06 -1.39 12.58
N LEU A 12 -36.57 -0.48 11.74
CA LEU A 12 -35.84 -0.79 10.51
C LEU A 12 -34.42 -1.23 10.90
N SER A 13 -34.22 -2.54 11.08
CA SER A 13 -32.90 -3.13 11.27
C SER A 13 -32.13 -3.06 9.95
N ILE A 14 -31.34 -2.01 9.73
CA ILE A 14 -30.38 -1.94 8.62
C ILE A 14 -29.26 -2.94 8.95
N THR A 15 -29.39 -4.17 8.46
CA THR A 15 -28.28 -5.11 8.46
C THR A 15 -27.27 -4.62 7.42
N ALA A 16 -26.22 -3.93 7.86
CA ALA A 16 -25.07 -3.64 7.02
C ALA A 16 -24.45 -4.97 6.60
N MET A 17 -24.69 -5.38 5.34
CA MET A 17 -23.95 -6.49 4.77
C MET A 17 -22.47 -6.08 4.73
N PRO A 18 -21.53 -6.92 5.18
CA PRO A 18 -20.12 -6.59 5.07
C PRO A 18 -19.83 -6.44 3.58
N ALA A 19 -19.48 -5.22 3.17
CA ALA A 19 -18.90 -5.02 1.86
C ALA A 19 -17.66 -5.92 1.79
N GLY A 20 -17.67 -6.91 0.89
CA GLY A 20 -16.47 -7.64 0.54
C GLY A 20 -15.43 -6.61 0.13
N ALA A 21 -14.49 -6.32 1.01
CA ALA A 21 -13.42 -5.39 0.73
C ALA A 21 -12.25 -6.22 0.19
N ALA A 22 -11.56 -5.70 -0.83
CA ALA A 22 -10.36 -6.33 -1.35
C ALA A 22 -9.41 -6.74 -0.22
N SER A 23 -8.97 -7.99 -0.26
CA SER A 23 -8.13 -8.58 0.79
C SER A 23 -6.67 -8.19 0.60
N LEU A 24 -6.01 -7.71 1.65
CA LEU A 24 -4.59 -7.38 1.64
C LEU A 24 -3.81 -8.35 2.55
N VAL A 25 -2.86 -9.07 1.97
CA VAL A 25 -1.90 -9.91 2.71
C VAL A 25 -0.54 -9.23 2.66
N LYS A 26 -0.09 -8.68 3.79
CA LYS A 26 1.17 -7.94 3.89
C LYS A 26 2.20 -8.70 4.72
N THR A 27 3.44 -8.73 4.23
CA THR A 27 4.60 -9.31 4.92
C THR A 27 5.77 -8.33 4.89
N TYR A 28 6.70 -8.47 5.85
CA TYR A 28 7.95 -7.72 5.89
C TYR A 28 9.14 -8.66 5.75
N SER A 29 10.20 -8.14 5.15
CA SER A 29 11.53 -8.73 5.19
C SER A 29 12.56 -7.62 5.34
N TYR A 30 13.73 -7.98 5.84
CA TYR A 30 14.77 -7.01 6.15
C TYR A 30 16.09 -7.40 5.51
N PHE A 31 16.84 -6.42 5.02
CA PHE A 31 18.23 -6.58 4.64
C PHE A 31 19.13 -5.81 5.60
N SER A 32 20.29 -6.39 5.89
CA SER A 32 21.19 -5.82 6.89
C SER A 32 22.00 -4.66 6.34
N VAL A 33 22.05 -3.59 7.12
CA VAL A 33 22.91 -2.43 6.92
C VAL A 33 23.95 -2.41 8.04
N GLY A 34 25.24 -2.37 7.71
CA GLY A 34 26.32 -2.19 8.67
C GLY A 34 26.82 -0.74 8.72
N GLY A 35 27.94 -0.50 9.38
CA GLY A 35 28.61 0.80 9.35
C GLY A 35 28.50 1.62 10.64
N ARG A 36 29.44 2.56 10.80
CA ARG A 36 29.51 3.51 11.92
C ARG A 36 29.33 4.95 11.49
N THR A 37 29.53 5.26 10.21
CA THR A 37 29.42 6.62 9.64
C THR A 37 28.22 6.71 8.68
N LEU A 38 27.87 7.94 8.29
CA LEU A 38 26.85 8.17 7.26
C LEU A 38 27.24 7.56 5.92
N ASP A 39 28.51 7.70 5.53
CA ASP A 39 29.04 7.12 4.28
C ASP A 39 28.98 5.59 4.29
N ASP A 40 29.28 4.96 5.42
CA ASP A 40 29.14 3.51 5.55
C ASP A 40 27.69 3.07 5.32
N ILE A 41 26.74 3.78 5.94
CA ILE A 41 25.30 3.51 5.81
C ILE A 41 24.88 3.67 4.35
N GLN A 42 25.24 4.77 3.70
CA GLN A 42 24.92 5.01 2.29
C GLN A 42 25.48 3.91 1.39
N ASN A 43 26.75 3.54 1.57
CA ASN A 43 27.39 2.48 0.80
C ASN A 43 26.70 1.13 1.00
N GLN A 44 26.33 0.80 2.24
CA GLN A 44 25.62 -0.45 2.56
C GLN A 44 24.21 -0.48 1.96
N LEU A 45 23.48 0.64 1.97
CA LEU A 45 22.17 0.74 1.31
C LEU A 45 22.30 0.54 -0.20
N SER A 46 23.25 1.21 -0.85
CA SER A 46 23.50 1.09 -2.29
C SER A 46 24.01 -0.30 -2.68
N LYS A 47 24.66 -1.04 -1.78
CA LYS A 47 25.17 -2.39 -2.03
C LYS A 47 24.16 -3.50 -1.77
N ASN A 48 23.42 -3.40 -0.65
CA ASN A 48 22.57 -4.48 -0.16
C ASN A 48 21.08 -4.27 -0.45
N GLY A 49 20.68 -3.05 -0.83
CA GLY A 49 19.29 -2.70 -1.11
C GLY A 49 18.70 -3.46 -2.29
N PRO A 50 17.36 -3.57 -2.42
CA PRO A 50 16.73 -4.25 -3.54
C PRO A 50 17.11 -3.64 -4.89
N GLU A 51 17.28 -4.49 -5.91
CA GLU A 51 17.65 -4.06 -7.26
C GLU A 51 16.48 -3.50 -8.06
N VAL A 52 16.78 -2.46 -8.83
CA VAL A 52 15.93 -1.93 -9.89
C VAL A 52 16.28 -2.64 -11.19
N LYS A 53 15.37 -3.49 -11.68
CA LYS A 53 15.61 -4.30 -12.87
C LYS A 53 15.94 -3.47 -14.13
N SER A 54 15.48 -2.23 -14.22
CA SER A 54 15.68 -1.37 -15.40
C SER A 54 17.01 -0.60 -15.40
N THR A 55 17.60 -0.31 -14.24
CA THR A 55 18.82 0.53 -14.14
C THR A 55 20.00 -0.18 -13.48
N GLY A 56 19.78 -1.33 -12.83
CA GLY A 56 20.78 -2.01 -12.01
C GLY A 56 21.14 -1.27 -10.71
N SER A 57 20.54 -0.09 -10.46
CA SER A 57 20.69 0.64 -9.20
C SER A 57 19.94 -0.07 -8.08
N ARG A 58 20.31 0.20 -6.82
CA ARG A 58 19.63 -0.36 -5.65
C ARG A 58 18.91 0.73 -4.87
N HIS A 59 17.72 0.40 -4.39
CA HIS A 59 16.91 1.30 -3.58
C HIS A 59 17.10 1.04 -2.08
N PRO A 60 16.91 2.04 -1.22
CA PRO A 60 17.04 1.88 0.22
C PRO A 60 15.87 1.11 0.86
N GLY A 61 14.83 0.78 0.09
CA GLY A 61 13.70 -0.08 0.42
C GLY A 61 13.05 -0.59 -0.87
N ALA A 62 12.07 -1.50 -0.77
CA ALA A 62 11.19 -1.81 -1.89
C ALA A 62 9.88 -2.46 -1.43
N THR A 63 8.85 -2.29 -2.24
CA THR A 63 7.55 -2.96 -2.06
C THR A 63 7.25 -3.82 -3.28
N GLN A 64 7.18 -5.13 -3.08
CA GLN A 64 6.79 -6.08 -4.12
C GLN A 64 5.33 -6.46 -3.94
N MET A 65 4.56 -6.48 -5.02
CA MET A 65 3.13 -6.76 -4.94
C MET A 65 2.64 -7.65 -6.08
N ALA A 66 1.58 -8.40 -5.80
CA ALA A 66 0.89 -9.24 -6.77
C ALA A 66 -0.62 -9.18 -6.53
N PHE A 67 -1.37 -8.90 -7.59
CA PHE A 67 -2.83 -8.92 -7.59
C PHE A 67 -3.33 -10.29 -8.03
N THR A 68 -4.34 -10.80 -7.34
CA THR A 68 -5.06 -12.03 -7.72
C THR A 68 -6.54 -11.72 -7.72
N THR A 69 -7.16 -11.87 -8.88
CA THR A 69 -8.59 -11.62 -9.09
C THR A 69 -9.32 -12.94 -9.25
N ARG A 70 -10.43 -13.11 -8.53
CA ARG A 70 -11.37 -14.22 -8.71
C ARG A 70 -12.70 -13.63 -9.16
N ILE A 71 -13.25 -14.14 -10.25
CA ILE A 71 -14.50 -13.67 -10.83
C ILE A 71 -15.41 -14.87 -11.04
N SER A 72 -16.63 -14.79 -10.54
CA SER A 72 -17.69 -15.74 -10.83
C SER A 72 -18.70 -15.13 -11.80
N TYR A 73 -19.28 -15.95 -12.65
CA TYR A 73 -20.24 -15.52 -13.68
C TYR A 73 -21.55 -16.28 -13.50
N ALA A 74 -22.66 -15.59 -13.72
CA ALA A 74 -23.99 -16.20 -13.76
C ALA A 74 -24.54 -16.09 -15.18
N GLN A 75 -24.85 -17.24 -15.78
CA GLN A 75 -25.39 -17.35 -17.12
C GLN A 75 -26.91 -17.62 -17.08
N SER A 76 -27.64 -16.97 -17.99
CA SER A 76 -29.04 -17.22 -18.30
C SER A 76 -29.23 -17.26 -19.83
N ALA A 77 -30.44 -17.58 -20.30
CA ALA A 77 -30.73 -17.57 -21.73
C ALA A 77 -30.43 -16.19 -22.35
N GLY A 78 -29.44 -16.13 -23.24
CA GLY A 78 -29.02 -14.91 -23.94
C GLY A 78 -28.32 -13.85 -23.10
N SER A 79 -27.91 -14.16 -21.86
CA SER A 79 -27.24 -13.20 -20.98
C SER A 79 -26.22 -13.87 -20.04
N CYS A 80 -25.14 -13.19 -19.75
CA CYS A 80 -24.15 -13.56 -18.75
C CYS A 80 -23.63 -12.31 -18.03
N ARG A 81 -23.60 -12.36 -16.71
CA ARG A 81 -23.14 -11.24 -15.87
C ARG A 81 -22.06 -11.70 -14.89
N VAL A 82 -21.29 -10.75 -14.38
CA VAL A 82 -20.47 -10.99 -13.19
C VAL A 82 -21.42 -11.23 -12.01
N ALA A 83 -21.27 -12.39 -11.36
CA ALA A 83 -22.05 -12.76 -10.18
C ALA A 83 -21.38 -12.24 -8.91
N ASP A 84 -20.06 -12.37 -8.84
CA ASP A 84 -19.22 -11.83 -7.78
C ASP A 84 -17.78 -11.65 -8.29
N ALA A 85 -17.06 -10.73 -7.67
CA ALA A 85 -15.65 -10.51 -7.90
C ALA A 85 -14.93 -10.26 -6.57
N ALA A 86 -13.75 -10.85 -6.41
CA ALA A 86 -12.92 -10.66 -5.25
C ALA A 86 -11.46 -10.43 -5.67
N VAL A 87 -10.86 -9.36 -5.17
CA VAL A 87 -9.46 -9.02 -5.43
C VAL A 87 -8.62 -9.23 -4.18
N THR A 88 -7.50 -9.93 -4.31
CA THR A 88 -6.50 -10.07 -3.25
C THR A 88 -5.17 -9.48 -3.68
N VAL A 89 -4.59 -8.62 -2.85
CA VAL A 89 -3.23 -8.10 -3.02
C VAL A 89 -2.31 -8.79 -2.04
N LYS A 90 -1.26 -9.45 -2.54
CA LYS A 90 -0.15 -9.94 -1.72
C LYS A 90 1.00 -8.96 -1.83
N VAL A 91 1.51 -8.51 -0.69
CA VAL A 91 2.58 -7.51 -0.62
C VAL A 91 3.71 -7.99 0.27
N LYS A 92 4.94 -7.80 -0.20
CA LYS A 92 6.17 -7.99 0.55
C LYS A 92 6.94 -6.66 0.60
N VAL A 93 7.00 -6.08 1.79
CA VAL A 93 7.77 -4.86 2.05
C VAL A 93 9.19 -5.27 2.48
N ILE A 94 10.19 -4.69 1.83
CA ILE A 94 11.61 -4.97 2.07
C ILE A 94 12.23 -3.71 2.65
N LEU A 95 12.65 -3.77 3.92
CA LEU A 95 13.18 -2.62 4.66
C LEU A 95 14.64 -2.83 5.05
N PRO A 96 15.40 -1.74 5.24
CA PRO A 96 16.75 -1.84 5.74
C PRO A 96 16.73 -1.97 7.27
N GLU A 97 17.63 -2.78 7.83
CA GLU A 97 17.79 -2.96 9.27
C GLU A 97 19.26 -2.75 9.67
N TRP A 98 19.52 -1.77 10.54
CA TRP A 98 20.88 -1.43 10.92
C TRP A 98 21.39 -2.33 12.04
N ARG A 99 22.46 -3.08 11.72
CA ARG A 99 23.27 -3.82 12.69
C ARG A 99 24.18 -2.84 13.42
N ARG A 100 23.57 -2.07 14.31
CA ARG A 100 24.16 -0.93 15.01
C ARG A 100 25.37 -1.33 15.87
N PRO A 101 26.56 -0.75 15.63
CA PRO A 101 27.71 -0.93 16.52
C PRO A 101 27.48 -0.25 17.88
N ARG A 102 28.00 -0.84 18.97
CA ARG A 102 27.83 -0.36 20.36
C ARG A 102 28.22 1.11 20.61
N LYS A 103 29.15 1.66 19.82
CA LYS A 103 29.67 3.03 19.97
C LYS A 103 29.42 3.88 18.71
N ALA A 104 28.27 3.69 18.06
CA ALA A 104 27.87 4.54 16.95
C ALA A 104 27.64 5.98 17.43
N ASP A 105 28.09 6.95 16.64
CA ASP A 105 27.93 8.37 16.95
C ASP A 105 26.43 8.75 17.09
N PRO A 106 26.05 9.59 18.07
CA PRO A 106 24.65 9.99 18.26
C PRO A 106 24.02 10.65 17.03
N GLY A 107 24.77 11.43 16.25
CA GLY A 107 24.29 12.04 15.01
C GLY A 107 23.97 10.99 13.94
N VAL A 108 24.80 9.95 13.84
CA VAL A 108 24.56 8.81 12.93
C VAL A 108 23.31 8.02 13.37
N ARG A 109 23.11 7.83 14.68
CA ARG A 109 21.91 7.17 15.22
C ARG A 109 20.64 7.95 14.92
N LEU A 110 20.67 9.27 15.16
CA LEU A 110 19.57 10.17 14.83
C LEU A 110 19.22 10.13 13.34
N PHE A 111 20.23 10.20 12.47
CA PHE A 111 20.04 10.12 11.03
C PHE A 111 19.42 8.78 10.63
N TRP A 112 19.98 7.66 11.09
CA TRP A 112 19.45 6.33 10.78
C TRP A 112 17.99 6.17 11.19
N ASP A 113 17.64 6.54 12.42
CA ASP A 113 16.28 6.37 12.91
C ASP A 113 15.28 7.27 12.15
N THR A 114 15.74 8.40 11.61
CA THR A 114 14.93 9.28 10.76
C THR A 114 14.78 8.69 9.36
N LEU A 115 15.88 8.27 8.75
CA LEU A 115 15.91 7.70 7.40
C LEU A 115 15.11 6.39 7.31
N SER A 116 15.32 5.45 8.22
CA SER A 116 14.62 4.17 8.24
C SER A 116 13.10 4.32 8.43
N ALA A 117 12.67 5.31 9.24
CA ALA A 117 11.27 5.65 9.37
C ALA A 117 10.68 6.29 8.10
N ASP A 118 11.45 7.17 7.42
CA ASP A 118 11.06 7.78 6.15
C ASP A 118 10.89 6.73 5.03
N ILE A 119 11.85 5.81 4.92
CA ILE A 119 11.81 4.68 3.99
C ILE A 119 10.57 3.84 4.27
N LYS A 120 10.34 3.43 5.52
CA LYS A 120 9.13 2.65 5.86
C LYS A 120 7.85 3.40 5.48
N ARG A 121 7.75 4.71 5.74
CA ARG A 121 6.58 5.50 5.32
C ARG A 121 6.38 5.46 3.81
N HIS A 122 7.46 5.65 3.05
CA HIS A 122 7.43 5.61 1.59
C HIS A 122 6.94 4.25 1.09
N GLU A 123 7.52 3.16 1.56
CA GLU A 123 7.13 1.81 1.17
C GLU A 123 5.69 1.47 1.56
N GLU A 124 5.24 1.88 2.75
CA GLU A 124 3.85 1.65 3.19
C GLU A 124 2.84 2.41 2.33
N ARG A 125 3.23 3.55 1.75
CA ARG A 125 2.34 4.29 0.87
C ARG A 125 2.07 3.55 -0.44
N HIS A 126 3.05 2.82 -0.97
CA HIS A 126 2.87 1.92 -2.11
C HIS A 126 1.84 0.82 -1.82
N VAL A 127 1.87 0.26 -0.60
CA VAL A 127 0.87 -0.71 -0.14
C VAL A 127 -0.53 -0.11 -0.16
N GLU A 128 -0.69 1.11 0.37
CA GLU A 128 -2.01 1.76 0.44
C GLU A 128 -2.55 2.11 -0.96
N ILE A 129 -1.69 2.55 -1.89
CA ILE A 129 -2.08 2.77 -3.29
C ILE A 129 -2.59 1.46 -3.90
N ALA A 130 -1.84 0.35 -3.73
CA ALA A 130 -2.24 -0.95 -4.25
C ALA A 130 -3.58 -1.45 -3.67
N LYS A 131 -3.77 -1.27 -2.35
CA LYS A 131 -5.02 -1.62 -1.66
C LYS A 131 -6.21 -0.83 -2.17
N ASN A 132 -6.03 0.45 -2.47
CA ASN A 132 -7.11 1.29 -3.01
C ASN A 132 -7.49 0.85 -4.42
N HIS A 133 -6.51 0.63 -5.29
CA HIS A 133 -6.75 0.11 -6.66
C HIS A 133 -7.36 -1.29 -6.66
N ALA A 134 -7.05 -2.13 -5.67
CA ALA A 134 -7.71 -3.43 -5.54
C ALA A 134 -9.21 -3.31 -5.27
N ARG A 135 -9.63 -2.31 -4.48
CA ARG A 135 -11.03 -2.02 -4.22
C ARG A 135 -11.71 -1.45 -5.47
N LEU A 136 -11.08 -0.48 -6.13
CA LEU A 136 -11.58 0.09 -7.38
C LEU A 136 -11.78 -0.98 -8.46
N LEU A 137 -10.82 -1.90 -8.60
CA LEU A 137 -10.94 -3.03 -9.50
C LEU A 137 -12.11 -3.95 -9.13
N GLU A 138 -12.29 -4.26 -7.85
CA GLU A 138 -13.40 -5.10 -7.42
C GLU A 138 -14.77 -4.47 -7.73
N ASP A 139 -14.91 -3.17 -7.45
CA ASP A 139 -16.11 -2.40 -7.75
C ASP A 139 -16.36 -2.30 -9.25
N ALA A 140 -15.32 -2.03 -10.04
CA ALA A 140 -15.40 -1.93 -11.50
C ALA A 140 -15.81 -3.26 -12.13
N LEU A 141 -15.28 -4.39 -11.65
CA LEU A 141 -15.66 -5.73 -12.11
C LEU A 141 -17.13 -6.05 -11.79
N LYS A 142 -17.60 -5.70 -10.59
CA LYS A 142 -19.00 -5.88 -10.18
C LYS A 142 -19.96 -4.97 -10.96
N ALA A 143 -19.48 -3.82 -11.43
CA ALA A 143 -20.26 -2.88 -12.22
C ALA A 143 -20.38 -3.23 -13.72
N ILE A 144 -19.70 -4.29 -14.20
CA ILE A 144 -19.77 -4.70 -15.61
C ILE A 144 -21.22 -5.07 -15.96
N PRO A 145 -21.84 -4.40 -16.96
CA PRO A 145 -23.19 -4.75 -17.40
C PRO A 145 -23.27 -6.18 -17.92
N PRO A 146 -24.43 -6.85 -17.80
CA PRO A 146 -24.65 -8.16 -18.42
C PRO A 146 -24.32 -8.14 -19.93
N GLN A 147 -23.63 -9.18 -20.39
CA GLN A 147 -23.25 -9.40 -21.78
C GLN A 147 -24.08 -10.53 -22.39
N LYS A 148 -24.11 -10.65 -23.72
CA LYS A 148 -24.86 -11.73 -24.39
C LYS A 148 -24.30 -13.13 -24.08
N THR A 149 -22.99 -13.24 -23.89
CA THR A 149 -22.27 -14.50 -23.64
C THR A 149 -21.26 -14.33 -22.51
N CYS A 150 -20.89 -15.43 -21.84
CA CYS A 150 -19.88 -15.38 -20.78
C CYS A 150 -18.48 -15.13 -21.33
N GLU A 151 -18.22 -15.48 -22.57
CA GLU A 151 -16.99 -15.16 -23.29
C GLU A 151 -16.84 -13.64 -23.40
N GLN A 152 -17.91 -12.94 -23.79
CA GLN A 152 -17.89 -11.47 -23.85
C GLN A 152 -17.75 -10.84 -22.45
N ALA A 153 -18.44 -11.40 -21.44
CA ALA A 153 -18.29 -10.94 -20.06
C ALA A 153 -16.84 -11.08 -19.56
N LYS A 154 -16.17 -12.20 -19.87
CA LYS A 154 -14.76 -12.44 -19.52
C LYS A 154 -13.81 -11.49 -20.23
N LEU A 155 -14.04 -11.21 -21.52
CA LEU A 155 -13.23 -10.24 -22.27
C LEU A 155 -13.37 -8.84 -21.68
N ASN A 156 -14.58 -8.41 -21.34
CA ASN A 156 -14.81 -7.12 -20.71
C ASN A 156 -14.16 -7.05 -19.32
N ALA A 157 -14.27 -8.10 -18.52
CA ALA A 157 -13.60 -8.18 -17.22
C ALA A 157 -12.07 -8.11 -17.32
N ALA A 158 -11.47 -8.78 -18.31
CA ALA A 158 -10.04 -8.70 -18.57
C ALA A 158 -9.62 -7.28 -18.98
N ALA A 159 -10.41 -6.59 -19.80
CA ALA A 159 -10.14 -5.21 -20.20
C ALA A 159 -10.22 -4.24 -19.01
N VAL A 160 -11.25 -4.36 -18.16
CA VAL A 160 -11.38 -3.58 -16.91
C VAL A 160 -10.18 -3.83 -16.01
N GLN A 161 -9.80 -5.10 -15.79
CA GLN A 161 -8.65 -5.44 -14.98
C GLN A 161 -7.35 -4.83 -15.52
N ALA A 162 -7.12 -4.91 -16.83
CA ALA A 162 -5.92 -4.32 -17.44
C ALA A 162 -5.89 -2.79 -17.27
N ALA A 163 -7.03 -2.11 -17.42
CA ALA A 163 -7.12 -0.67 -17.26
C ALA A 163 -6.83 -0.23 -15.82
N GLU A 164 -7.44 -0.88 -14.82
CA GLU A 164 -7.22 -0.57 -13.40
C GLU A 164 -5.78 -0.83 -12.98
N LEU A 165 -5.17 -1.94 -13.43
CA LEU A 165 -3.76 -2.22 -13.14
C LEU A 165 -2.82 -1.20 -13.81
N ALA A 166 -3.15 -0.71 -15.00
CA ALA A 166 -2.38 0.36 -15.64
C ALA A 166 -2.48 1.68 -14.87
N MET A 167 -3.66 2.03 -14.35
CA MET A 167 -3.85 3.22 -13.50
C MET A 167 -3.11 3.08 -12.17
N HIS A 168 -3.15 1.89 -11.56
CA HIS A 168 -2.34 1.55 -10.40
C HIS A 168 -0.86 1.84 -10.64
N ASP A 169 -0.29 1.31 -11.73
CA ASP A 169 1.12 1.46 -12.03
C ASP A 169 1.50 2.94 -12.29
N GLN A 170 0.62 3.69 -12.94
CA GLN A 170 0.80 5.13 -13.13
C GLN A 170 0.81 5.89 -11.80
N ASP A 171 -0.05 5.53 -10.84
CA ASP A 171 -0.11 6.17 -9.53
C ASP A 171 1.11 5.83 -8.66
N GLN A 172 1.64 4.61 -8.74
CA GLN A 172 2.89 4.22 -8.08
C GLN A 172 4.05 5.09 -8.60
N VAL A 173 4.22 5.17 -9.92
CA VAL A 173 5.26 5.99 -10.57
C VAL A 173 5.08 7.47 -10.26
N ARG A 174 3.83 7.96 -10.24
CA ARG A 174 3.53 9.35 -9.89
C ARG A 174 3.94 9.66 -8.45
N PHE A 175 3.63 8.77 -7.52
CA PHE A 175 4.02 8.93 -6.12
C PHE A 175 5.54 9.00 -5.97
N ASP A 176 6.29 8.08 -6.60
CA ASP A 176 7.76 8.09 -6.56
C ASP A 176 8.35 9.39 -7.13
N ARG A 177 7.81 9.86 -8.27
CA ARG A 177 8.23 11.12 -8.88
C ARG A 177 8.05 12.30 -7.92
N VAL A 178 6.90 12.40 -7.27
CA VAL A 178 6.63 13.51 -6.33
C VAL A 178 7.47 13.39 -5.06
N GLU A 179 7.65 12.18 -4.54
CA GLU A 179 8.44 11.93 -3.32
C GLU A 179 9.93 12.24 -3.51
N SER A 180 10.49 11.94 -4.68
CA SER A 180 11.91 12.17 -4.98
C SER A 180 12.28 13.66 -4.98
N VAL A 181 11.43 14.52 -5.54
CA VAL A 181 11.63 15.98 -5.56
C VAL A 181 11.67 16.57 -4.15
N ASN A 182 10.91 15.99 -3.23
CA ASN A 182 10.73 16.53 -1.86
C ASN A 182 11.58 15.81 -0.81
N PHE A 183 12.41 14.84 -1.20
CA PHE A 183 13.11 13.97 -0.26
C PHE A 183 14.04 14.75 0.68
N GLU A 184 14.93 15.58 0.14
CA GLU A 184 15.93 16.29 0.93
C GLU A 184 15.30 17.27 1.92
N SER A 185 14.36 18.10 1.46
CA SER A 185 13.68 19.06 2.33
C SER A 185 12.88 18.37 3.43
N ARG A 186 12.27 17.21 3.12
CA ARG A 186 11.54 16.39 4.09
C ARG A 186 12.47 15.75 5.12
N ILE A 187 13.58 15.13 4.72
CA ILE A 187 14.47 14.46 5.67
C ILE A 187 15.07 15.45 6.65
N LEU A 188 15.51 16.63 6.17
CA LEU A 188 16.04 17.68 7.04
C LEU A 188 14.99 18.20 8.03
N ARG A 189 13.74 18.37 7.58
CA ARG A 189 12.63 18.76 8.47
C ARG A 189 12.35 17.69 9.53
N LEU A 190 12.34 16.41 9.16
CA LEU A 190 12.10 15.31 10.10
C LEU A 190 13.22 15.17 11.12
N MET A 191 14.48 15.39 10.72
CA MET A 191 15.61 15.41 11.64
C MET A 191 15.49 16.54 12.66
N ARG A 192 15.20 17.78 12.23
CA ARG A 192 14.98 18.92 13.13
C ARG A 192 13.86 18.63 14.13
N TYR A 193 12.72 18.18 13.64
CA TYR A 193 11.58 17.83 14.49
C TYR A 193 11.94 16.74 15.52
N ARG A 194 12.72 15.73 15.12
CA ARG A 194 13.16 14.68 16.05
C ARG A 194 14.13 15.23 17.11
N MET A 195 15.04 16.14 16.75
CA MET A 195 15.93 16.82 17.70
C MET A 195 15.14 17.64 18.73
N GLU A 196 14.20 18.47 18.28
CA GLU A 196 13.34 19.27 19.16
C GLU A 196 12.59 18.40 20.18
N ARG A 197 12.13 17.21 19.75
CA ARG A 197 11.45 16.26 20.64
C ARG A 197 12.38 15.57 21.64
N VAL A 198 13.65 15.37 21.28
CA VAL A 198 14.67 14.88 22.22
C VAL A 198 14.98 15.96 23.26
N GLU A 199 15.16 17.20 22.83
CA GLU A 199 15.38 18.35 23.72
C GLU A 199 14.21 18.58 24.68
N ALA A 200 12.97 18.40 24.20
CA ALA A 200 11.76 18.47 25.00
C ALA A 200 11.50 17.21 25.88
N GLY A 201 12.39 16.22 25.89
CA GLY A 201 12.25 14.99 26.69
C GLY A 201 11.14 14.04 26.23
N GLN A 202 10.59 14.24 25.04
CA GLN A 202 9.50 13.42 24.47
C GLN A 202 10.00 12.17 23.75
N LEU A 203 11.29 12.12 23.43
CA LEU A 203 11.99 10.99 22.84
C LEU A 203 13.29 10.75 23.60
N PRO A 204 13.74 9.48 23.72
CA PRO A 204 15.05 9.20 24.30
C PRO A 204 16.16 9.79 23.41
N PRO A 205 17.28 10.24 23.99
CA PRO A 205 18.41 10.73 23.22
C PRO A 205 18.97 9.63 22.31
N PRO A 206 19.46 10.04 21.11
CA PRO A 206 19.72 9.13 20.03
C PRO A 206 20.74 8.06 20.32
#